data_AF-A0A3D5BUN2-F1
#
_entry.id   AF-A0A3D5BUN2-F1
#
_cell.length_a   1.000
_cell.length_b   1.000
_cell.length_c   1.000
_cell.angle_alpha   90.00
_cell.angle_beta   90.00
_cell.angle_gamma   90.00
#
_symmetry.space_group_name_H-M   'P 1'
#
loop_
_entity.id
_entity.type
_entity.pdbx_description
1 polymer ?
#
loop_
_entity_poly.entity_id
_entity_poly.type
_entity_poly.pdbx_seq_one_letter_code
_entity_poly.pdbx_strand_id
1 'polypeptide(L)' 'MEAPQRNLAMDLVRVTEAAALASARWLGKGAKNEGDGAAVDAMRLS' A
#
# COMPACT_ATOMS: atom_id res chain seq x y z
N MET A 1 -19.45 14.44 18.53
CA MET A 1 -18.54 13.51 17.86
C MET A 1 -17.82 14.33 16.80
N GLU A 2 -16.50 14.45 16.89
CA GLU A 2 -15.72 15.17 15.89
C GLU A 2 -15.80 14.42 14.55
N ALA A 3 -16.02 15.13 13.44
CA ALA A 3 -16.05 14.50 12.13
C ALA A 3 -14.63 14.07 11.74
N PRO A 4 -14.44 12.90 11.10
CA PRO A 4 -13.13 12.47 10.63
C PRO A 4 -12.50 13.57 9.76
N GLN A 5 -11.34 14.07 10.17
CA GLN A 5 -10.67 15.19 9.50
C GLN A 5 -10.16 14.82 8.10
N ARG A 6 -10.01 13.52 7.82
CA ARG A 6 -9.59 13.00 6.51
C ARG A 6 -10.70 12.21 5.84
N ASN A 7 -10.75 12.32 4.51
CA ASN A 7 -11.64 11.55 3.67
C ASN A 7 -11.13 10.11 3.59
N LEU A 8 -11.76 9.20 4.36
CA LEU A 8 -11.40 7.79 4.45
C LEU A 8 -11.34 7.10 3.09
N ALA A 9 -12.23 7.43 2.15
CA ALA A 9 -12.20 6.83 0.82
C ALA A 9 -10.91 7.19 0.08
N MET A 10 -10.48 8.45 0.16
CA MET A 10 -9.23 8.91 -0.45
C MET A 10 -7.99 8.47 0.34
N ASP A 11 -8.10 8.16 1.64
CA ASP A 11 -7.01 7.51 2.39
C ASP A 11 -6.82 6.07 1.90
N LEU A 12 -7.90 5.30 1.72
CA LEU A 12 -7.83 3.91 1.23
C LEU A 12 -7.23 3.81 -0.18
N VAL A 13 -7.56 4.75 -1.08
CA VAL A 13 -6.95 4.81 -2.42
C VAL A 13 -5.44 4.98 -2.32
N ARG A 14 -4.96 5.90 -1.46
CA ARG A 14 -3.51 6.14 -1.29
C ARG A 14 -2.77 4.92 -0.74
N VAL A 15 -3.38 4.18 0.19
CA VAL A 15 -2.82 2.95 0.74
C VAL A 15 -2.62 1.90 -0.37
N THR A 16 -3.60 1.71 -1.24
CA THR A 16 -3.52 0.69 -2.30
C THR A 16 -2.57 1.10 -3.44
N GLU A 17 -2.51 2.40 -3.78
CA GLU A 17 -1.54 2.94 -4.73
C GLU A 17 -0.10 2.72 -4.24
N ALA A 18 0.17 3.03 -2.96
CA ALA A 18 1.48 2.81 -2.35
C ALA A 18 1.89 1.32 -2.37
N ALA A 19 0.96 0.42 -2.02
CA ALA A 19 1.17 -1.02 -2.05
C ALA A 19 1.49 -1.55 -3.46
N ALA A 20 0.74 -1.08 -4.46
CA ALA A 20 0.94 -1.46 -5.86
C ALA A 20 2.30 -0.99 -6.39
N LEU A 21 2.68 0.26 -6.13
CA LEU A 21 3.97 0.80 -6.56
C LEU A 21 5.16 0.11 -5.87
N ALA A 22 5.03 -0.26 -4.60
CA ALA A 22 6.09 -0.96 -3.86
C ALA A 22 6.29 -2.40 -4.37
N SER A 23 5.21 -3.16 -4.55
CA SER A 23 5.26 -4.54 -5.05
C SER A 23 5.65 -4.65 -6.53
N ALA A 24 5.30 -3.65 -7.36
CA ALA A 24 5.60 -3.65 -8.79
C ALA A 24 7.11 -3.80 -9.10
N ARG A 25 7.99 -3.37 -8.19
CA ARG A 25 9.46 -3.53 -8.32
C ARG A 25 9.92 -4.98 -8.29
N TRP A 26 9.03 -5.91 -7.91
CA TRP A 26 9.29 -7.35 -7.79
C TRP A 26 8.59 -8.18 -8.88
N LEU A 27 7.87 -7.54 -9.80
CA LEU A 27 7.18 -8.24 -10.89
C LEU A 27 8.16 -9.04 -11.75
N GLY A 28 7.80 -10.31 -12.04
CA GLY A 28 8.58 -11.20 -12.90
C GLY A 28 9.87 -11.75 -12.27
N LYS A 29 10.19 -11.42 -11.02
CA LYS A 29 11.43 -11.88 -10.35
C LYS A 29 11.33 -13.25 -9.68
N GLY A 30 10.14 -13.86 -9.62
CA GLY A 30 9.89 -15.09 -8.87
C GLY A 30 10.01 -14.94 -7.34
N ALA A 31 10.25 -13.71 -6.85
CA ALA A 31 10.45 -13.36 -5.45
C ALA A 31 9.11 -12.94 -4.79
N LYS A 32 8.23 -13.93 -4.57
CA LYS A 32 6.86 -13.69 -4.07
C LYS A 32 6.86 -12.97 -2.72
N ASN A 33 7.62 -13.48 -1.75
CA ASN A 33 7.51 -13.04 -0.35
C ASN A 33 8.11 -11.64 -0.16
N GLU A 34 9.13 -11.30 -0.92
CA GLU A 34 9.76 -9.98 -0.94
C GLU A 34 8.82 -8.93 -1.56
N GLY A 35 8.13 -9.30 -2.65
CA GLY A 35 7.09 -8.44 -3.25
C GLY A 35 5.90 -8.22 -2.32
N ASP A 36 5.45 -9.28 -1.64
CA ASP A 36 4.36 -9.22 -0.66
C ASP A 36 4.76 -8.37 0.56
N GLY A 37 5.95 -8.60 1.11
CA GLY A 37 6.50 -7.81 2.21
C GLY A 37 6.60 -6.33 1.86
N ALA A 38 7.10 -5.99 0.66
CA ALA A 38 7.18 -4.61 0.20
C ALA A 38 5.81 -3.92 0.11
N ALA A 39 4.77 -4.63 -0.34
CA ALA A 39 3.40 -4.10 -0.33
C ALA A 39 2.88 -3.90 1.11
N VAL A 40 3.06 -4.89 1.98
CA VAL A 40 2.59 -4.84 3.37
C VAL A 40 3.25 -3.70 4.14
N ASP A 41 4.55 -3.50 3.97
CA ASP A 41 5.29 -2.42 4.61
C ASP A 41 4.78 -1.05 4.11
N ALA A 42 4.57 -0.89 2.80
CA ALA A 42 4.00 0.33 2.23
C ALA A 42 2.59 0.62 2.76
N MET A 43 1.73 -0.40 2.87
CA MET A 43 0.39 -0.24 3.45
C MET A 43 0.41 0.23 4.91
N ARG A 44 1.41 -0.17 5.69
CA ARG A 44 1.54 0.20 7.12
C ARG A 44 2.09 1.61 7.35
N LEU A 45 2.83 2.16 6.38
CA LEU A 45 3.46 3.48 6.46
C LEU A 45 2.62 4.60 5.82
N SER A 46 1.51 4.25 5.16
CA SER A 46 0.64 5.16 4.40
C SER A 46 -0.36 5.94 5.24
#